data_AF-A0A1M7KID6-F1
#
_entry.id   AF-A0A1M7KID6-F1
#
_cell.length_a   1.000
_cell.length_b   1.000
_cell.length_c   1.000
_cell.angle_alpha   90.00
_cell.angle_beta   90.00
_cell.angle_gamma   90.00
#
_symmetry.space_group_name_H-M   'P 1'
#
loop_
_entity.id
_entity.type
_entity.pdbx_description
1 polymer ?
#
loop_
_entity_poly.entity_id
_entity_poly.type
_entity_poly.pdbx_seq_one_letter_code
_entity_poly.pdbx_strand_id
1 'polypeptide(L)'
;MLKCLVPLKNNLRDRANQCLIGLMLVLGPGLAFAELPTMEAPSRGEGSGLIETIKNYAYDAGILLGLLIALLAFLGVAWHSLTVFADVQNQRKTWKDLGAVVGIGALLVVIIIWFLTKAAAIL
;
A
#
# COMPACT_ATOMS: atom_id res chain seq x y z
N MET A 1 7.61 50.26 -19.66
CA MET A 1 8.36 49.67 -18.52
C MET A 1 7.54 48.67 -17.66
N LEU A 2 6.23 48.45 -17.88
CA LEU A 2 5.41 47.57 -17.03
C LEU A 2 5.49 46.05 -17.32
N LYS A 3 6.11 45.63 -18.43
CA LYS A 3 6.13 44.21 -18.85
C LYS A 3 7.04 43.31 -17.99
N CYS A 4 8.02 43.86 -17.26
CA CYS A 4 8.88 43.09 -16.35
C CYS A 4 8.24 42.75 -15.00
N LEU A 5 7.17 43.43 -14.58
CA LEU A 5 6.51 43.20 -13.29
C LEU A 5 5.55 42.00 -13.30
N VAL A 6 5.10 41.60 -14.49
CA VAL A 6 4.19 40.47 -14.71
C VAL A 6 4.82 39.11 -14.35
N PRO A 7 6.03 38.73 -14.81
CA PRO A 7 6.63 37.43 -14.48
C PRO A 7 7.00 37.31 -12.99
N LEU A 8 7.32 38.42 -12.33
CA LEU A 8 7.64 38.45 -10.91
C LEU A 8 6.40 38.18 -10.04
N LYS A 9 5.26 38.79 -10.39
CA LYS A 9 3.98 38.60 -9.69
C LYS A 9 3.45 37.17 -9.80
N ASN A 10 3.64 36.52 -10.96
CA ASN A 10 3.16 35.15 -11.17
C ASN A 10 3.98 34.13 -10.36
N ASN A 11 5.32 34.26 -10.31
CA ASN A 11 6.17 33.39 -9.50
C ASN A 11 5.90 33.49 -7.99
N LEU A 12 5.61 34.69 -7.48
CA LEU A 12 5.24 34.89 -6.08
C LEU A 12 3.88 34.28 -5.75
N ARG A 13 2.93 34.36 -6.69
CA ARG A 13 1.61 33.74 -6.54
C ARG A 13 1.69 32.21 -6.57
N ASP A 14 2.53 31.63 -7.42
CA ASP A 14 2.72 30.17 -7.48
C ASP A 14 3.35 29.62 -6.20
N ARG A 15 4.35 30.31 -5.63
CA ARG A 15 4.94 29.95 -4.33
C ARG A 15 3.96 30.12 -3.17
N ALA A 16 3.16 31.19 -3.18
CA ALA A 16 2.11 31.38 -2.19
C ALA A 16 1.06 30.27 -2.28
N ASN A 17 0.66 29.88 -3.49
CA ASN A 17 -0.32 28.81 -3.72
C ASN A 17 0.24 27.43 -3.31
N GLN A 18 1.51 27.16 -3.60
CA GLN A 18 2.22 25.95 -3.15
C GLN A 18 2.33 25.88 -1.62
N CYS A 19 2.64 26.99 -0.95
CA CYS A 19 2.64 27.06 0.51
C CYS A 19 1.23 26.87 1.10
N LEU A 20 0.20 27.40 0.42
CA LEU A 20 -1.19 27.31 0.88
C LEU A 20 -1.74 25.88 0.74
N ILE A 21 -1.36 25.16 -0.31
CA ILE A 21 -1.64 23.73 -0.47
C ILE A 21 -0.95 22.92 0.62
N GLY A 22 0.33 23.20 0.91
CA GLY A 22 1.06 22.56 2.00
C GLY A 22 0.45 22.82 3.38
N LEU A 23 -0.02 24.05 3.60
CA LEU A 23 -0.69 24.44 4.84
C LEU A 23 -2.05 23.73 5.00
N MET A 24 -2.83 23.58 3.93
CA MET A 24 -4.07 22.78 3.97
C MET A 24 -3.81 21.29 4.20
N LEU A 25 -2.70 20.73 3.71
CA LEU A 25 -2.34 19.33 3.97
C LEU A 25 -1.95 19.09 5.43
N VAL A 26 -1.32 20.08 6.07
CA VAL A 26 -0.86 20.02 7.48
C VAL A 26 -2.00 20.32 8.47
N LEU A 27 -2.94 21.21 8.12
CA LEU A 27 -4.13 21.49 8.93
C LEU A 27 -5.33 20.56 8.64
N GLY A 28 -5.20 19.66 7.65
CA GLY A 28 -6.23 18.71 7.24
C GLY A 28 -6.60 17.61 8.24
N PRO A 29 -5.72 17.13 9.15
CA PRO A 29 -6.16 16.23 10.20
C PRO A 29 -6.87 17.05 11.28
N GLY A 30 -8.20 17.02 11.27
CA GLY A 30 -9.00 17.52 12.38
C GLY A 30 -8.54 16.87 13.69
N LEU A 31 -8.29 17.70 14.71
CA LEU A 31 -7.99 17.24 16.06
C LEU A 31 -9.21 16.50 16.62
N ALA A 32 -9.17 15.17 16.61
CA ALA A 32 -10.17 14.32 17.26
C ALA A 32 -9.95 14.35 18.78
N PHE A 33 -10.89 14.96 19.51
CA PHE A 33 -10.97 14.91 20.98
C PHE A 33 -11.70 13.63 21.42
N ALA A 34 -11.21 13.03 22.50
CA ALA A 34 -11.53 11.68 22.97
C ALA A 34 -12.95 11.51 23.53
N GLU A 35 -13.82 10.87 22.75
CA GLU A 35 -14.82 9.93 23.26
C GLU A 35 -14.13 8.57 23.36
N LEU A 36 -14.26 7.82 24.47
CA LEU A 36 -13.60 6.51 24.57
C LEU A 36 -14.03 5.67 23.37
N PRO A 37 -13.12 5.32 22.44
CA PRO A 37 -13.50 4.51 21.30
C PRO A 37 -14.07 3.21 21.83
N THR A 38 -15.33 2.91 21.54
CA THR A 38 -15.84 1.56 21.71
C THR A 38 -15.00 0.70 20.77
N MET A 39 -14.20 -0.21 21.35
CA MET A 39 -13.38 -1.13 20.57
C MET A 39 -14.31 -1.90 19.63
N GLU A 40 -14.09 -1.75 18.32
CA GLU A 40 -14.87 -2.44 17.29
C GLU A 40 -14.79 -3.95 17.58
N ALA A 41 -15.93 -4.62 17.73
CA ALA A 41 -15.96 -6.02 18.11
C ALA A 41 -15.13 -6.84 17.08
N PRO A 42 -14.23 -7.74 17.54
CA PRO A 42 -13.39 -8.51 16.64
C PRO A 42 -14.24 -9.37 15.70
N SER A 43 -13.75 -9.67 14.49
CA SER A 43 -14.56 -10.33 13.45
C SER A 43 -15.13 -11.71 13.86
N ARG A 44 -14.54 -12.33 14.88
CA ARG A 44 -14.95 -13.63 15.47
C ARG A 44 -15.73 -13.51 16.80
N GLY A 45 -16.07 -12.30 17.24
CA GLY A 45 -16.79 -12.02 18.50
C GLY A 45 -15.88 -11.91 19.73
N GLU A 46 -16.36 -11.20 20.75
CA GLU A 46 -15.70 -11.14 22.07
C GLU A 46 -15.85 -12.52 22.73
N GLY A 47 -14.73 -13.24 22.87
CA GLY A 47 -14.72 -14.55 23.54
C GLY A 47 -15.05 -14.45 25.03
N SER A 48 -15.14 -15.59 25.73
CA SER A 48 -15.55 -15.60 27.15
C SER A 48 -14.48 -15.04 28.11
N GLY A 49 -13.30 -14.66 27.61
CA GLY A 49 -12.23 -14.04 28.39
C GLY A 49 -11.23 -13.22 27.58
N LEU A 50 -10.42 -12.40 28.28
CA LEU A 50 -9.44 -11.47 27.73
C LEU A 50 -8.44 -12.10 26.75
N ILE A 51 -7.99 -13.33 27.01
CA ILE A 51 -7.03 -14.04 26.14
C ILE A 51 -7.67 -14.39 24.79
N GLU A 52 -8.96 -14.72 24.77
CA GLU A 52 -9.69 -15.07 23.55
C GLU A 52 -9.95 -13.83 22.69
N THR A 53 -10.30 -12.70 23.32
CA THR A 53 -10.41 -11.40 22.67
C THR A 53 -9.08 -10.97 22.02
N ILE A 54 -7.95 -11.10 22.72
CA ILE A 54 -6.62 -10.77 22.17
C ILE A 54 -6.28 -11.67 20.97
N LYS A 55 -6.61 -12.96 21.02
CA LYS A 55 -6.40 -13.88 19.89
C LYS A 55 -7.22 -13.50 18.66
N ASN A 56 -8.47 -13.09 18.84
CA ASN A 56 -9.33 -12.69 17.73
C ASN A 56 -8.84 -11.40 17.05
N TYR A 57 -8.35 -10.42 17.82
CA TYR A 57 -7.66 -9.26 17.23
C TYR A 57 -6.34 -9.61 16.56
N ALA A 58 -5.57 -10.53 17.13
CA ALA A 58 -4.31 -10.99 16.53
C ALA A 58 -4.55 -11.70 15.19
N TYR A 59 -5.65 -12.44 15.06
CA TYR A 59 -6.08 -13.05 13.80
C TYR A 59 -6.35 -11.99 12.72
N ASP A 60 -7.18 -10.99 13.03
CA ASP A 60 -7.53 -9.92 12.08
C ASP A 60 -6.27 -9.11 11.68
N ALA A 61 -5.40 -8.80 12.65
CA ALA A 61 -4.10 -8.17 12.38
C ALA A 61 -3.18 -9.05 11.50
N GLY A 62 -3.17 -10.35 11.72
CA GLY A 62 -2.42 -11.32 10.92
C GLY A 62 -2.89 -11.36 9.46
N ILE A 63 -4.19 -11.30 9.21
CA ILE A 63 -4.75 -11.24 7.85
C ILE A 63 -4.36 -9.92 7.17
N LEU A 64 -4.50 -8.78 7.86
CA LEU A 64 -4.10 -7.48 7.31
C LEU A 64 -2.60 -7.43 6.98
N LEU A 65 -1.75 -7.97 7.85
CA LEU A 65 -0.31 -8.06 7.62
C LEU A 65 0.00 -8.99 6.46
N GLY A 66 -0.67 -10.14 6.37
CA GLY A 66 -0.54 -11.08 5.24
C GLY A 66 -0.90 -10.42 3.90
N LEU A 67 -1.95 -9.61 3.88
CA LEU A 67 -2.35 -8.83 2.70
C LEU A 67 -1.28 -7.80 2.31
N LEU A 68 -0.67 -7.14 3.28
CA LEU A 68 0.40 -6.16 3.06
C LEU A 68 1.65 -6.84 2.46
N ILE A 69 2.03 -8.02 2.98
CA ILE A 69 3.14 -8.82 2.41
C ILE A 69 2.81 -9.26 0.97
N ALA A 70 1.59 -9.75 0.73
CA ALA A 70 1.17 -10.15 -0.61
C ALA A 70 1.25 -8.99 -1.61
N LEU A 71 0.86 -7.78 -1.17
CA LEU A 71 0.99 -6.56 -1.96
C LEU A 71 2.47 -6.24 -2.28
N LEU A 72 3.36 -6.28 -1.28
CA LEU A 72 4.80 -6.04 -1.51
C LEU A 72 5.42 -7.07 -2.46
N ALA A 73 5.05 -8.36 -2.33
CA ALA A 73 5.50 -9.42 -3.24
C ALA A 73 5.01 -9.16 -4.67
N PHE A 74 3.74 -8.76 -4.84
CA PHE A 74 3.19 -8.39 -6.14
C PHE A 74 3.93 -7.19 -6.77
N LEU A 75 4.25 -6.16 -5.98
CA LEU A 75 5.04 -5.01 -6.45
C LEU A 75 6.46 -5.44 -6.90
N GLY A 76 7.11 -6.33 -6.15
CA GLY A 76 8.43 -6.87 -6.52
C GLY A 76 8.40 -7.65 -7.85
N VAL A 77 7.37 -8.47 -8.05
CA VAL A 77 7.15 -9.20 -9.32
C VAL A 77 6.89 -8.21 -10.47
N ALA A 78 6.06 -7.18 -10.24
CA ALA A 78 5.79 -6.16 -11.25
C ALA A 78 7.06 -5.42 -11.66
N TRP A 79 7.89 -5.02 -10.68
CA TRP A 79 9.17 -4.36 -10.95
C TRP A 79 10.09 -5.26 -11.79
N HIS A 80 10.21 -6.53 -11.42
CA HIS A 80 11.02 -7.49 -12.17
C HIS A 80 10.46 -7.72 -13.58
N SER A 81 9.15 -7.84 -13.74
CA SER A 81 8.50 -7.98 -15.06
C SER A 81 8.76 -6.77 -15.95
N LEU A 82 8.75 -5.55 -15.40
CA LEU A 82 9.03 -4.33 -16.16
C LEU A 82 10.46 -4.31 -16.69
N THR A 83 11.44 -4.76 -15.90
CA THR A 83 12.83 -4.87 -16.38
C THR A 83 12.96 -5.87 -17.54
N VAL A 84 12.26 -7.00 -17.46
CA VAL A 84 12.28 -8.02 -18.52
C VAL A 84 11.55 -7.51 -19.77
N PHE A 85 10.48 -6.74 -19.61
CA PHE A 85 9.78 -6.10 -20.73
C PHE A 85 10.69 -5.10 -21.48
N ALA A 86 11.45 -4.27 -20.75
CA ALA A 86 12.43 -3.39 -21.37
C ALA A 86 13.51 -4.17 -22.15
N ASP A 87 13.96 -5.31 -21.63
CA ASP A 87 14.91 -6.19 -22.34
C ASP A 87 14.33 -6.79 -23.62
N VAL A 88 13.03 -7.13 -23.64
CA VAL A 88 12.33 -7.63 -24.84
C VAL A 88 12.24 -6.54 -25.91
N GLN A 89 11.94 -5.30 -25.52
CA GLN A 89 11.92 -4.16 -26.45
C GLN A 89 13.30 -3.90 -27.07
N ASN A 90 14.37 -4.08 -26.30
CA ASN A 90 15.75 -3.95 -26.77
C ASN A 90 16.26 -5.17 -27.57
N GLN A 91 15.39 -6.13 -27.94
CA GLN A 91 15.73 -7.37 -28.64
C GLN A 91 16.78 -8.24 -27.91
N ARG A 92 16.91 -8.07 -26.58
CA ARG A 92 17.86 -8.83 -25.74
C ARG A 92 17.24 -10.08 -25.12
N LYS A 93 15.91 -10.13 -25.05
CA LYS A 93 15.12 -11.27 -24.53
C LYS A 93 13.90 -11.52 -25.42
N THR A 94 13.33 -12.72 -25.29
CA THR A 94 12.14 -13.10 -26.05
C THR A 94 10.85 -12.85 -25.26
N TRP A 95 9.72 -12.70 -25.96
CA TRP A 95 8.39 -12.62 -25.35
C TRP A 95 8.05 -13.84 -24.47
N LYS A 96 8.67 -15.00 -24.74
CA LYS A 96 8.53 -16.19 -23.91
C LYS A 96 9.15 -16.00 -22.52
N ASP A 97 10.26 -15.28 -22.43
CA ASP A 97 10.96 -15.03 -21.16
C ASP A 97 10.15 -14.10 -20.27
N LEU A 98 9.47 -13.10 -20.85
CA LEU A 98 8.52 -12.24 -20.14
C LEU A 98 7.36 -13.09 -19.57
N GLY A 99 6.74 -13.91 -20.42
CA GLY A 99 5.63 -14.78 -20.02
C GLY A 99 6.03 -15.76 -18.91
N ALA A 100 7.24 -16.31 -18.98
CA ALA A 100 7.77 -17.19 -17.94
C ALA A 100 7.94 -16.45 -16.60
N VAL A 101 8.55 -15.27 -16.62
CA VAL A 101 8.77 -14.46 -15.41
C VAL A 101 7.45 -14.05 -14.76
N VAL A 102 6.47 -13.60 -15.55
CA VAL A 102 5.14 -13.24 -15.03
C VAL A 102 4.39 -14.47 -14.52
N GLY A 103 4.46 -15.59 -15.25
CA GLY A 103 3.78 -16.83 -14.86
C GLY A 103 4.31 -17.40 -13.54
N ILE A 104 5.63 -17.49 -13.41
CA ILE A 104 6.29 -17.97 -12.18
C ILE A 104 6.05 -16.98 -11.03
N GLY A 105 6.10 -15.67 -11.30
CA GLY A 105 5.80 -14.63 -10.31
C GLY A 105 4.36 -14.71 -9.78
N ALA A 106 3.37 -14.91 -10.65
CA ALA A 106 1.98 -15.09 -10.24
C ALA A 106 1.78 -16.36 -9.41
N LEU A 107 2.40 -17.47 -9.81
CA LEU A 107 2.37 -18.73 -9.06
C LEU A 107 2.95 -18.55 -7.65
N LEU A 108 4.05 -17.82 -7.53
CA LEU A 108 4.69 -17.54 -6.25
C LEU A 108 3.77 -16.74 -5.31
N VAL A 109 3.04 -15.74 -5.81
CA VAL A 109 2.07 -14.98 -5.02
C VAL A 109 0.92 -15.86 -4.52
N VAL A 110 0.39 -16.74 -5.38
CA VAL A 110 -0.68 -17.68 -5.01
C VAL A 110 -0.22 -18.61 -3.88
N ILE A 111 1.00 -19.14 -3.99
CA ILE A 111 1.57 -20.03 -2.97
C ILE A 111 1.73 -19.29 -1.63
N ILE A 112 2.20 -18.04 -1.64
CA ILE A 112 2.35 -17.24 -0.41
C ILE A 112 1.00 -17.03 0.29
N ILE A 113 -0.02 -16.61 -0.46
CA ILE A 113 -1.37 -16.39 0.10
C ILE A 113 -1.93 -17.71 0.65
N TRP A 114 -1.70 -18.82 -0.05
CA TRP A 114 -2.13 -20.14 0.39
C TRP A 114 -1.48 -20.56 1.72
N PHE A 115 -0.16 -20.39 1.86
CA PHE A 115 0.56 -20.67 3.11
C PHE A 115 0.10 -19.79 4.27
N LEU A 116 -0.09 -18.48 4.03
CA LEU A 116 -0.64 -17.56 5.04
C LEU A 116 -2.02 -18.03 5.53
N THR A 117 -2.89 -18.43 4.61
CA THR A 117 -4.23 -18.94 4.95
C THR A 117 -4.15 -20.24 5.75
N LYS A 118 -3.23 -21.15 5.39
CA LYS A 118 -3.00 -22.40 6.12
C LYS A 118 -2.41 -22.16 7.51
N ALA A 119 -1.51 -21.21 7.66
CA ALA A 119 -0.95 -20.82 8.94
C ALA A 119 -2.02 -20.20 9.85
N ALA A 120 -2.86 -19.32 9.31
CA ALA A 120 -3.98 -18.71 10.03
C ALA A 120 -5.02 -19.74 10.50
N ALA A 121 -5.19 -20.85 9.79
CA ALA A 121 -6.12 -21.91 10.17
C ALA A 121 -5.63 -22.79 11.34
N ILE A 122 -4.32 -22.76 11.65
CA ILE A 122 -3.73 -23.52 12.77
C ILE A 122 -3.83 -22.73 14.09
N LEU A 123 -3.98 -21.41 14.00
CA LEU A 123 -4.09 -20.48 15.13
C LEU A 123 -5.53 -20.41 15.69
#